data_AF-A0A959UX19-F1
#
_entry.id   AF-A0A959UX19-F1
#
_cell.length_a   1.000
_cell.length_b   1.000
_cell.length_c   1.000
_cell.angle_alpha   90.00
_cell.angle_beta   90.00
_cell.angle_gamma   90.00
#
_symmetry.space_group_name_H-M   'P 1'
#
loop_
_entity.id
_entity.type
_entity.pdbx_description
1 polymer ?
#
loop_
_entity_poly.entity_id
_entity_poly.type
_entity_poly.pdbx_seq_one_letter_code
_entity_poly.pdbx_strand_id
1 'polypeptide(L)'
;VHYQDSDFSEAGAMVVDSADQVYKADLILKVAPPSHREIEMLRPKQILFSALQLNVQPKDTLRRMMEKKITAVAWDFIKDREGIYPIIRAMGEIAGNTAILIAS
;
A
#
# COMPACT_ATOMS: atom_id res chain seq x y z
N VAL A 1 -2.92 0.30 -18.33
CA VAL A 1 -1.78 1.18 -18.66
C VAL A 1 -0.54 0.54 -18.10
N HIS A 2 0.48 0.34 -18.92
CA HIS A 2 1.80 -0.09 -18.47
C HIS A 2 2.67 1.16 -18.37
N TYR A 3 3.29 1.38 -17.21
CA TYR A 3 4.25 2.46 -17.00
C TYR A 3 5.65 1.87 -17.02
N GLN A 4 6.53 2.47 -17.83
CA GLN A 4 7.96 2.19 -17.86
C GLN A 4 8.70 3.11 -16.88
N ASP A 5 9.92 2.72 -16.52
CA ASP A 5 10.78 3.55 -15.64
C ASP A 5 11.04 4.94 -16.23
N SER A 6 11.11 5.05 -17.57
CA SER A 6 11.21 6.32 -18.27
C SER A 6 10.03 7.24 -17.96
N ASP A 7 8.80 6.72 -17.95
CA ASP A 7 7.59 7.51 -17.67
C ASP A 7 7.65 8.13 -16.27
N PHE A 8 8.16 7.37 -15.29
CA PHE A 8 8.35 7.89 -13.92
C PHE A 8 9.47 8.93 -13.86
N SER A 9 10.60 8.68 -14.53
CA SER A 9 11.73 9.60 -14.53
C SER A 9 11.41 10.93 -15.22
N GLU A 10 10.65 10.90 -16.32
CA GLU A 10 10.18 12.08 -17.05
C GLU A 10 9.18 12.91 -16.23
N ALA A 11 8.41 12.25 -15.36
CA ALA A 11 7.54 12.90 -14.38
C ALA A 11 8.30 13.46 -13.15
N GLY A 12 9.63 13.29 -13.10
CA GLY A 12 10.50 13.82 -12.03
C GLY A 12 10.76 12.85 -10.88
N ALA A 13 10.39 11.57 -11.00
CA ALA A 13 10.72 10.56 -10.01
C ALA A 13 12.20 10.14 -10.11
N MET A 14 12.80 9.82 -8.98
CA MET A 14 14.11 9.16 -8.93
C MET A 14 13.90 7.65 -8.95
N VAL A 15 14.29 7.00 -10.05
CA VAL A 15 14.29 5.54 -10.17
C VAL A 15 15.53 4.99 -9.44
N VAL A 16 15.34 3.96 -8.61
CA VAL A 16 16.40 3.36 -7.79
C VAL A 16 16.44 1.85 -8.00
N ASP A 17 17.64 1.25 -7.90
CA ASP A 17 17.87 -0.16 -8.23
C ASP A 17 17.48 -1.15 -7.13
N SER A 18 17.12 -0.67 -5.92
CA SER A 18 16.79 -1.56 -4.81
C SER A 18 15.70 -1.04 -3.90
N ALA A 19 14.91 -1.98 -3.36
CA ALA A 19 13.86 -1.68 -2.38
C ALA A 19 14.43 -0.97 -1.14
N ASP A 20 15.61 -1.37 -0.66
CA ASP A 20 16.27 -0.72 0.49
C ASP A 20 16.46 0.79 0.30
N GLN A 21 16.61 1.28 -0.93
CA GLN A 21 16.67 2.71 -1.21
C GLN A 21 15.30 3.38 -1.11
N VAL A 22 14.25 2.74 -1.63
CA VAL A 22 12.86 3.22 -1.53
C VAL A 22 12.44 3.35 -0.07
N TYR A 23 12.77 2.37 0.77
CA TYR A 23 12.42 2.36 2.20
C TYR A 23 13.17 3.41 3.03
N LYS A 24 14.07 4.20 2.42
CA LYS A 24 14.66 5.40 3.02
C LYS A 24 13.83 6.67 2.84
N ALA A 25 12.69 6.64 2.15
CA ALA A 25 11.79 7.79 2.09
C ALA A 25 11.12 8.08 3.44
N ASP A 26 10.58 9.27 3.67
CA ASP A 26 9.83 9.55 4.90
C ASP A 26 8.41 8.96 4.89
N LEU A 27 7.85 8.81 3.68
CA LEU A 27 6.55 8.21 3.41
C LEU A 27 6.70 7.09 2.39
N ILE A 28 6.14 5.93 2.71
CA ILE A 28 6.05 4.78 1.80
C ILE A 28 4.60 4.64 1.35
N LEU A 29 4.35 4.78 0.05
CA LEU A 29 3.06 4.56 -0.58
C LEU A 29 3.06 3.19 -1.25
N LYS A 30 2.11 2.32 -0.90
CA LYS A 30 2.03 0.95 -1.42
C LYS A 30 0.59 0.52 -1.66
N VAL A 31 0.40 -0.36 -2.64
CA VAL A 31 -0.89 -0.98 -2.93
C VAL A 31 -1.16 -2.14 -1.96
N ALA A 32 -0.28 -3.15 -1.94
CA ALA A 32 -0.46 -4.33 -1.09
C ALA A 32 -0.14 -4.04 0.39
N PRO A 33 -0.62 -4.88 1.33
CA PRO A 33 -0.19 -4.83 2.72
C PRO A 33 1.33 -5.04 2.85
N PRO A 34 1.98 -4.47 3.88
CA PRO A 34 3.38 -4.70 4.12
C PRO A 34 3.61 -6.16 4.56
N SER A 35 4.62 -6.79 3.96
CA SER A 35 5.15 -8.08 4.40
C SER A 35 6.08 -7.92 5.60
N HIS A 36 6.38 -9.03 6.27
CA HIS A 36 7.29 -9.05 7.40
C HIS A 36 8.67 -8.46 7.07
N ARG A 37 9.24 -8.84 5.92
CA ARG A 37 10.54 -8.34 5.44
C ARG A 37 10.51 -6.84 5.18
N GLU A 38 9.43 -6.33 4.60
CA GLU A 38 9.27 -4.88 4.34
C GLU A 38 9.14 -4.09 5.65
N ILE A 39 8.54 -4.67 6.69
CA ILE A 39 8.46 -4.04 8.02
C ILE A 39 9.84 -3.93 8.67
N GLU A 40 10.72 -4.90 8.43
CA GLU A 40 12.11 -4.83 8.89
C GLU A 40 12.85 -3.67 8.21
N MET A 41 12.59 -3.42 6.92
CA MET A 41 13.14 -2.30 6.15
C MET A 41 12.60 -0.93 6.60
N LEU A 42 11.36 -0.87 7.14
CA LEU A 42 10.80 0.39 7.65
C LEU A 42 11.64 0.96 8.79
N ARG A 43 11.83 2.28 8.77
CA ARG A 43 12.54 3.01 9.81
C ARG A 43 11.59 3.43 10.94
N PRO A 44 12.10 3.63 12.17
CA PRO A 44 11.27 4.13 13.25
C PRO A 44 10.61 5.48 12.91
N LYS A 45 9.33 5.65 13.29
CA LYS A 45 8.53 6.87 13.05
C LYS A 45 8.22 7.22 11.58
N GLN A 46 8.46 6.29 10.65
CA GLN A 46 8.12 6.48 9.24
C GLN A 46 6.61 6.43 9.00
N ILE A 47 6.13 7.03 7.91
CA ILE A 47 4.74 6.97 7.48
C ILE A 47 4.57 5.85 6.45
N LEU A 48 3.60 4.97 6.66
CA LEU A 48 3.21 3.93 5.70
C LEU A 48 1.77 4.17 5.26
N PHE A 49 1.55 4.42 3.98
CA PHE A 49 0.24 4.53 3.36
C PHE A 49 0.00 3.28 2.50
N SER A 50 -0.86 2.37 2.95
CA SER A 50 -1.09 1.06 2.27
C SER A 50 -2.45 0.45 2.58
N ALA A 51 -2.88 -0.57 1.82
CA ALA A 51 -4.00 -1.40 2.23
C ALA A 51 -3.52 -2.22 3.41
N LEU A 52 -3.95 -1.86 4.62
CA LEU A 52 -3.42 -2.51 5.80
C LEU A 52 -4.11 -3.85 6.05
N GLN A 53 -5.34 -4.02 5.56
CA GLN A 53 -6.13 -5.24 5.72
C GLN A 53 -6.14 -5.73 7.17
N LEU A 54 -6.44 -4.81 8.09
CA LEU A 54 -6.31 -4.99 9.54
C LEU A 54 -6.98 -6.26 10.07
N ASN A 55 -8.07 -6.69 9.44
CA ASN A 55 -8.83 -7.88 9.85
C ASN A 55 -8.10 -9.20 9.60
N VAL A 56 -7.18 -9.25 8.63
CA VAL A 56 -6.46 -10.47 8.23
C VAL A 56 -4.95 -10.37 8.43
N GLN A 57 -4.43 -9.19 8.77
CA GLN A 57 -3.01 -9.02 9.05
C GLN A 57 -2.57 -9.82 10.28
N PRO A 58 -1.47 -10.61 10.17
CA PRO A 58 -0.87 -11.25 11.33
C PRO A 58 -0.62 -10.29 12.50
N LYS A 59 -0.95 -10.75 13.72
CA LYS A 59 -0.75 -9.96 14.94
C LYS A 59 0.71 -9.54 15.14
N ASP A 60 1.66 -10.38 14.73
CA ASP A 60 3.10 -10.10 14.83
C ASP A 60 3.52 -8.91 13.94
N THR A 61 2.99 -8.84 12.72
CA THR A 61 3.19 -7.68 11.81
C THR A 61 2.78 -6.38 12.50
N LEU A 62 1.57 -6.35 13.07
CA LEU A 62 1.07 -5.14 13.73
C LEU A 62 1.91 -4.78 14.96
N ARG A 63 2.35 -5.77 15.75
CA ARG A 63 3.24 -5.55 16.91
C ARG A 63 4.57 -4.91 16.49
N ARG A 64 5.21 -5.41 15.45
CA ARG A 64 6.48 -4.85 14.95
C ARG A 64 6.32 -3.43 14.42
N MET A 65 5.20 -3.14 13.76
CA MET A 65 4.88 -1.78 13.34
C MET A 65 4.69 -0.84 14.53
N MET A 66 4.04 -1.30 15.61
CA MET A 66 3.90 -0.55 16.86
C MET A 66 5.24 -0.32 17.55
N GLU A 67 6.10 -1.34 17.64
CA GLU A 67 7.46 -1.23 18.21
C GLU A 67 8.30 -0.19 17.47
N LYS A 68 8.23 -0.18 16.14
CA LYS A 68 8.88 0.83 15.29
C LYS A 68 8.16 2.18 15.28
N LYS A 69 7.01 2.33 15.97
CA LYS A 69 6.21 3.57 16.02
C LYS A 69 5.83 4.07 14.61
N ILE A 70 5.50 3.15 13.71
CA ILE A 70 5.09 3.48 12.34
C ILE A 70 3.75 4.21 12.38
N THR A 71 3.64 5.31 11.64
CA THR A 71 2.35 5.96 11.39
C THR A 71 1.73 5.30 10.17
N ALA A 72 0.81 4.36 10.39
CA ALA A 72 0.16 3.61 9.32
C ALA A 72 -1.19 4.23 8.94
N VAL A 73 -1.32 4.64 7.68
CA VAL A 73 -2.57 5.10 7.06
C VAL A 73 -3.12 3.95 6.22
N ALA A 74 -4.18 3.32 6.74
CA ALA A 74 -4.90 2.23 6.09
C ALA A 74 -5.90 2.79 5.08
N TRP A 75 -5.52 2.86 3.80
CA TRP A 75 -6.38 3.48 2.78
C TRP A 75 -7.63 2.66 2.48
N ASP A 76 -7.58 1.37 2.74
CA ASP A 76 -8.72 0.45 2.70
C ASP A 76 -9.78 0.76 3.76
N PHE A 77 -9.44 1.58 4.77
CA PHE A 77 -10.34 2.05 5.82
C PHE A 77 -10.75 3.53 5.69
N ILE A 78 -10.28 4.25 4.67
CA ILE A 78 -10.71 5.63 4.42
C ILE A 78 -12.19 5.61 4.02
N LYS A 79 -12.98 6.45 4.67
CA LYS A 79 -14.40 6.65 4.38
C LYS A 79 -14.67 8.04 3.85
N ASP A 80 -15.67 8.16 3.00
CA ASP A 80 -16.25 9.45 2.64
C ASP A 80 -17.27 9.93 3.69
N ARG A 81 -17.95 11.04 3.39
CA ARG A 81 -18.96 11.65 4.28
C ARG A 81 -20.21 10.79 4.47
N GLU A 82 -20.47 9.85 3.56
CA GLU A 82 -21.61 8.94 3.60
C GLU A 82 -21.24 7.60 4.28
N GLY A 83 -19.98 7.46 4.73
CA GLY A 83 -19.48 6.25 5.40
C GLY A 83 -19.12 5.12 4.44
N ILE A 84 -19.09 5.39 3.14
CA ILE A 84 -18.68 4.43 2.11
C ILE A 84 -17.17 4.35 2.09
N TYR A 85 -16.62 3.18 1.76
CA TYR A 85 -15.20 2.98 1.50
C TYR A 85 -14.93 3.16 -0.01
N PRO A 86 -14.67 4.38 -0.51
CA PRO A 86 -14.68 4.65 -1.95
C PRO A 86 -13.63 3.85 -2.72
N ILE A 87 -12.44 3.65 -2.14
CA ILE A 87 -11.36 2.90 -2.80
C ILE A 87 -11.74 1.42 -2.91
N ILE A 88 -12.31 0.84 -1.85
CA ILE A 88 -12.78 -0.56 -1.85
C ILE A 88 -13.93 -0.76 -2.82
N ARG A 89 -14.86 0.20 -2.90
CA ARG A 89 -15.95 0.16 -3.88
C ARG A 89 -15.42 0.14 -5.32
N ALA A 90 -14.49 1.03 -5.66
CA ALA A 90 -13.88 1.07 -6.99
C ALA A 90 -13.14 -0.24 -7.32
N MET A 91 -12.43 -0.83 -6.36
CA MET A 91 -11.81 -2.15 -6.54
C MET A 91 -12.85 -3.26 -6.75
N GLY A 92 -13.98 -3.20 -6.04
CA GLY A 92 -15.09 -4.14 -6.18
C GLY A 92 -15.76 -4.08 -7.56
N GLU A 93 -15.91 -2.89 -8.13
CA GLU A 93 -16.44 -2.70 -9.48
C GLU A 93 -15.54 -3.35 -10.55
N ILE A 94 -14.21 -3.19 -10.42
CA ILE A 94 -13.24 -3.86 -11.30
C ILE A 94 -13.32 -5.38 -11.15
N ALA A 95 -13.34 -5.88 -9.92
CA ALA A 95 -13.40 -7.31 -9.63
C ALA A 95 -14.69 -7.95 -10.18
N GLY A 96 -15.84 -7.30 -10.01
CA GLY A 96 -17.13 -7.76 -10.51
C GLY A 96 -17.15 -7.86 -12.04
N ASN A 97 -16.66 -6.85 -12.75
CA ASN A 97 -16.57 -6.89 -14.21
C ASN A 97 -15.61 -7.98 -14.70
N THR A 98 -14.48 -8.15 -14.00
CA THR A 98 -13.49 -9.18 -14.36
C THR A 98 -14.01 -10.60 -14.12
N ALA A 99 -14.83 -10.81 -13.08
CA ALA A 99 -15.41 -12.12 -12.77
C ALA A 99 -16.25 -12.68 -13.94
N ILE A 100 -16.98 -11.81 -14.64
CA ILE A 100 -17.78 -12.19 -15.82
C ILE A 100 -16.86 -12.64 -16.96
N LEU A 101 -15.77 -11.90 -17.21
CA LEU A 101 -14.79 -12.24 -18.26
C LEU A 101 -14.04 -13.55 -17.97
N ILE A 102 -13.83 -13.90 -16.71
CA ILE A 102 -13.18 -15.17 -16.32
C ILE A 102 -14.16 -16.34 -16.43
N ALA A 103 -15.45 -16.12 -16.16
CA ALA A 103 -16.47 -17.16 -16.19
C ALA A 103 -16.95 -17.53 -17.61
N SER A 104 -16.67 -16.70 -18.62
CA SER A 104 -17.05 -16.92 -20.02
C SER A 104 -16.14 -17.88 -20.77
#